data_AF-A0A1H3DHU5-F1
#
_entry.id   AF-A0A1H3DHU5-F1
#
_cell.length_a   1.000
_cell.length_b   1.000
_cell.length_c   1.000
_cell.angle_alpha   90.00
_cell.angle_beta   90.00
_cell.angle_gamma   90.00
#
_symmetry.space_group_name_H-M   'P 1'
#
loop_
_entity.id
_entity.type
_entity.pdbx_description
1 polymer ?
#
loop_
_entity_poly.entity_id
_entity_poly.type
_entity_poly.pdbx_seq_one_letter_code
_entity_poly.pdbx_strand_id
1 'polypeptide(L)'
;MKKRSLRLLLCMATLLTLIWIWSGRGTSFYEHADGAVGPITVQLTETSEAFNNPIMGFRPSRNINDRSFPKREYADIYKHYIKYTDLEYDATDSVQKIIDWSNRAWAGIEKKNIKVVPRVVIVYPGAGEYWPNGVEHGDPVNQWLSEDLKSRLVAFIAKIGQAWDNDPRVAFVELGLYGNWGEQHIHPRKFADRSNQIPLSFQIALGDAYEAAFHNKKVLVRYPETFKDYEFGIQWDSFALPDDASGGNGEIRRDTWRTQINSGEVAYNWGNQSKLGGNPDGTLSNIANTDYVIDWIMKTHTSSLGWISDFSANNAAVSAGAKAMQKVLGYRYVLNQVTFTGNVTPGGTMNVLFQVTNKGSSPFYYDWPVEASLLKSDGTVAWKGLFQADIRNWLPGDDWNSATRAYNEAPAVNTVNGMFTIPKSVPNGTYTLALSILDPSGWNPSVRFANTNYYIGGRTPIGKVGIGRNPINQNLGPFASLKSDTSLGYSQESVPYSGSVGSRFSTIIVNDRALSFEAKPTIIKGVTMVPFRQIFEALGMMVEWNNATKSVIASKENITIKMAGGSYKASVNNKEFQITPAPFVSTESMFYVNLRFISEAAGAKVSWDNDNKVATIKTTD
;
A
#
# COMPACT_ATOMS: atom_id res chain seq x y z
N MET A 1 59.76 6.53 53.57
CA MET A 1 58.95 5.76 54.54
C MET A 1 57.48 5.81 54.13
N LYS A 2 56.80 4.64 54.11
CA LYS A 2 55.34 4.34 54.29
C LYS A 2 54.31 5.22 53.54
N LYS A 3 53.58 4.72 52.51
CA LYS A 3 52.43 3.78 52.42
C LYS A 3 51.02 4.44 52.49
N ARG A 4 50.22 4.20 51.42
CA ARG A 4 48.73 4.14 51.27
C ARG A 4 47.98 5.47 51.40
N SER A 5 46.83 5.79 50.75
CA SER A 5 45.86 5.22 49.78
C SER A 5 44.94 6.42 49.40
N LEU A 6 44.30 6.58 48.23
CA LEU A 6 43.06 5.92 47.79
C LEU A 6 42.55 6.57 46.47
N ARG A 7 41.89 5.73 45.66
CA ARG A 7 41.19 5.81 44.35
C ARG A 7 40.28 7.03 44.02
N LEU A 8 40.16 7.37 42.73
CA LEU A 8 38.95 7.26 41.86
C LEU A 8 39.32 7.60 40.39
N LEU A 9 39.38 6.63 39.46
CA LEU A 9 38.36 6.27 38.45
C LEU A 9 37.89 7.42 37.52
N LEU A 10 38.38 7.40 36.27
CA LEU A 10 37.56 7.72 35.09
C LEU A 10 37.86 6.69 33.99
N CYS A 11 36.83 5.98 33.56
CA CYS A 11 36.89 4.94 32.53
C CYS A 11 36.91 5.57 31.13
N MET A 12 37.86 5.17 30.29
CA MET A 12 37.69 5.12 28.84
C MET A 12 38.29 3.78 28.37
N ALA A 13 37.42 2.85 27.98
CA ALA A 13 37.81 1.60 27.34
C ALA A 13 37.72 1.78 25.83
N THR A 14 38.87 1.99 25.19
CA THR A 14 39.07 1.78 23.75
C THR A 14 39.37 0.30 23.51
N LEU A 15 38.58 -0.32 22.63
CA LEU A 15 38.84 -1.65 22.07
C LEU A 15 40.20 -1.66 21.36
N LEU A 16 41.08 -2.60 21.73
CA LEU A 16 42.24 -2.97 20.93
C LEU A 16 42.26 -4.49 20.71
N THR A 17 42.13 -4.80 19.43
CA THR A 17 42.42 -6.03 18.69
C THR A 17 43.68 -6.78 19.15
N LEU A 18 43.61 -8.13 19.21
CA LEU A 18 44.76 -9.02 19.08
C LEU A 18 44.95 -9.37 17.58
N ILE A 19 46.05 -8.94 16.95
CA ILE A 19 47.33 -9.66 16.70
C ILE A 19 47.08 -10.87 15.78
N TRP A 20 47.72 -11.00 14.60
CA TRP A 20 49.09 -11.49 14.45
C TRP A 20 49.80 -10.94 13.19
N ILE A 21 51.06 -10.57 13.39
CA ILE A 21 52.06 -10.27 12.37
C ILE A 21 52.80 -11.58 12.04
N TRP A 22 52.91 -11.91 10.76
CA TRP A 22 54.04 -12.67 10.25
C TRP A 22 54.50 -12.08 8.91
N SER A 23 55.81 -11.86 8.83
CA SER A 23 56.53 -11.24 7.72
C SER A 23 56.82 -12.22 6.59
N GLY A 24 56.53 -11.83 5.36
CA GLY A 24 57.03 -12.50 4.16
C GLY A 24 56.70 -11.69 2.90
N ARG A 25 57.72 -11.31 2.14
CA ARG A 25 57.58 -10.59 0.86
C ARG A 25 56.68 -11.39 -0.09
N GLY A 26 55.57 -10.78 -0.51
CA GLY A 26 54.65 -11.30 -1.51
C GLY A 26 53.83 -10.16 -2.08
N THR A 27 53.65 -10.17 -3.39
CA THR A 27 52.86 -9.25 -4.22
C THR A 27 51.55 -8.78 -3.57
N SER A 28 51.29 -7.47 -3.61
CA SER A 28 50.00 -6.87 -3.23
C SER A 28 48.90 -7.37 -4.17
N PHE A 29 48.22 -8.44 -3.77
CA PHE A 29 46.85 -8.70 -4.17
C PHE A 29 45.97 -8.04 -3.11
N TYR A 30 45.52 -6.81 -3.36
CA TYR A 30 44.29 -6.37 -2.73
C TYR A 30 43.18 -7.24 -3.33
N GLU A 31 42.84 -8.34 -2.68
CA GLU A 31 41.53 -8.96 -2.87
C GLU A 31 40.51 -7.88 -2.51
N HIS A 32 39.92 -7.25 -3.53
CA HIS A 32 38.66 -6.57 -3.35
C HIS A 32 37.70 -7.64 -2.83
N ALA A 33 37.30 -7.53 -1.57
CA ALA A 33 36.27 -8.38 -1.02
C ALA A 33 34.99 -8.15 -1.84
N ASP A 34 34.67 -9.08 -2.73
CA ASP A 34 33.43 -9.07 -3.49
C ASP A 34 32.25 -9.06 -2.50
N GLY A 35 31.19 -8.32 -2.84
CA GLY A 35 29.94 -8.35 -2.11
C GLY A 35 29.28 -9.73 -2.19
N ALA A 36 28.35 -10.00 -1.25
CA ALA A 36 27.60 -11.25 -1.23
C ALA A 36 26.97 -11.57 -2.61
N VAL A 37 26.98 -12.85 -2.96
CA VAL A 37 26.46 -13.42 -4.22
C VAL A 37 25.41 -14.49 -3.93
N GLY A 38 24.66 -14.91 -4.94
CA GLY A 38 23.55 -15.85 -4.76
C GLY A 38 22.31 -15.20 -4.10
N PRO A 39 21.44 -15.96 -3.44
CA PRO A 39 20.26 -15.42 -2.76
C PRO A 39 20.66 -14.57 -1.56
N ILE A 40 20.24 -13.30 -1.54
CA ILE A 40 20.49 -12.36 -0.45
C ILE A 40 19.15 -11.99 0.18
N THR A 41 19.04 -12.11 1.50
CA THR A 41 17.86 -11.70 2.27
C THR A 41 18.19 -10.49 3.13
N VAL A 42 17.36 -9.46 3.04
CA VAL A 42 17.46 -8.20 3.78
C VAL A 42 16.21 -8.03 4.63
N GLN A 43 16.38 -7.78 5.92
CA GLN A 43 15.29 -7.33 6.78
C GLN A 43 15.21 -5.82 6.71
N LEU A 44 14.02 -5.27 6.53
CA LEU A 44 13.80 -3.83 6.50
C LEU A 44 13.01 -3.37 7.72
N THR A 45 13.32 -2.16 8.17
CA THR A 45 12.69 -1.55 9.33
C THR A 45 11.69 -0.50 8.88
N GLU A 46 10.56 -0.44 9.58
CA GLU A 46 9.59 0.64 9.41
C GLU A 46 10.20 1.98 9.83
N THR A 47 9.99 3.04 9.06
CA THR A 47 10.38 4.39 9.48
C THR A 47 9.51 4.92 10.62
N SER A 48 10.09 5.72 11.51
CA SER A 48 9.32 6.46 12.52
C SER A 48 8.66 7.73 11.96
N GLU A 49 8.99 8.13 10.73
CA GLU A 49 8.45 9.30 10.07
C GLU A 49 6.96 9.12 9.73
N ALA A 50 6.19 10.20 9.92
CA ALA A 50 4.98 10.44 9.14
C ALA A 50 5.40 11.15 7.86
N PHE A 51 4.73 10.85 6.76
CA PHE A 51 5.04 11.41 5.46
C PHE A 51 3.80 11.40 4.56
N ASN A 52 3.97 12.07 3.43
CA ASN A 52 2.98 12.32 2.41
C ASN A 52 2.89 11.11 1.45
N ASN A 53 1.68 10.62 1.22
CA ASN A 53 1.36 9.59 0.25
C ASN A 53 -0.01 9.93 -0.38
N PRO A 54 -0.24 9.66 -1.67
CA PRO A 54 -1.45 10.08 -2.36
C PRO A 54 -2.69 9.30 -1.89
N ILE A 55 -3.88 9.89 -2.10
CA ILE A 55 -5.19 9.23 -1.87
C ILE A 55 -5.49 8.93 -0.37
N MET A 56 -4.73 9.52 0.55
CA MET A 56 -4.92 9.36 2.00
C MET A 56 -4.47 10.58 2.80
N GLY A 57 -4.71 10.55 4.11
CA GLY A 57 -4.16 11.53 5.06
C GLY A 57 -5.05 12.75 5.26
N PHE A 58 -4.44 13.86 5.65
CA PHE A 58 -5.16 15.11 5.84
C PHE A 58 -5.66 15.68 4.49
N ARG A 59 -6.95 15.96 4.41
CA ARG A 59 -7.67 16.39 3.21
C ARG A 59 -8.26 17.79 3.37
N PRO A 60 -7.50 18.87 3.20
CA PRO A 60 -8.06 20.22 3.28
C PRO A 60 -9.24 20.43 2.31
N SER A 61 -10.27 21.14 2.78
CA SER A 61 -11.48 21.52 2.03
C SER A 61 -11.37 22.96 1.50
N ARG A 62 -10.50 23.20 0.50
CA ARG A 62 -10.22 24.56 -0.03
C ARG A 62 -9.85 24.57 -1.52
N ASN A 63 -9.84 25.76 -2.11
CA ASN A 63 -9.31 25.98 -3.46
C ASN A 63 -7.82 25.60 -3.51
N ILE A 64 -7.45 24.76 -4.48
CA ILE A 64 -6.10 24.19 -4.66
C ILE A 64 -5.00 25.26 -4.81
N ASN A 65 -5.36 26.44 -5.33
CA ASN A 65 -4.44 27.56 -5.55
C ASN A 65 -4.55 28.67 -4.50
N ASP A 66 -5.20 28.40 -3.36
CA ASP A 66 -5.31 29.36 -2.27
C ASP A 66 -3.93 29.65 -1.65
N ARG A 67 -3.31 30.76 -2.10
CA ARG A 67 -2.00 31.21 -1.60
C ARG A 67 -2.05 31.74 -0.16
N SER A 68 -3.25 32.00 0.38
CA SER A 68 -3.42 32.40 1.78
C SER A 68 -3.28 31.22 2.74
N PHE A 69 -3.23 30.01 2.19
CA PHE A 69 -3.11 28.76 2.94
C PHE A 69 -1.72 28.15 2.70
N PRO A 70 -0.81 28.14 3.69
CA PRO A 70 0.52 27.58 3.51
C PRO A 70 0.43 26.07 3.22
N LYS A 71 1.47 25.51 2.58
CA LYS A 71 1.59 24.05 2.36
C LYS A 71 1.28 23.32 3.66
N ARG A 72 0.17 22.58 3.70
CA ARG A 72 -0.22 21.79 4.87
C ARG A 72 0.65 20.55 4.93
N GLU A 73 1.26 20.37 6.09
CA GLU A 73 2.01 19.17 6.40
C GLU A 73 1.04 17.97 6.24
N TYR A 74 1.42 16.99 5.42
CA TYR A 74 0.62 15.79 5.14
C TYR A 74 -0.65 15.91 4.29
N ALA A 75 -0.81 16.99 3.52
CA ALA A 75 -1.90 17.12 2.55
C ALA A 75 -1.48 16.69 1.12
N ASP A 76 -1.77 15.45 0.75
CA ASP A 76 -1.59 14.90 -0.62
C ASP A 76 -2.92 14.63 -1.34
N ILE A 77 -4.03 15.01 -0.72
CA ILE A 77 -5.38 14.94 -1.28
C ILE A 77 -6.16 16.20 -0.91
N TYR A 78 -6.92 16.76 -1.86
CA TYR A 78 -7.66 18.01 -1.67
C TYR A 78 -9.11 17.86 -2.07
N LYS A 79 -10.03 18.28 -1.22
CA LYS A 79 -11.44 18.42 -1.61
C LYS A 79 -11.67 19.79 -2.21
N HIS A 80 -12.26 19.78 -3.41
CA HIS A 80 -12.58 20.99 -4.14
C HIS A 80 -14.10 21.09 -4.31
N TYR A 81 -14.70 22.09 -3.67
CA TYR A 81 -16.08 22.48 -3.92
C TYR A 81 -16.16 23.23 -5.24
N ILE A 82 -16.93 22.71 -6.19
CA ILE A 82 -17.03 23.23 -7.55
C ILE A 82 -18.45 23.73 -7.79
N LYS A 83 -18.59 24.96 -8.24
CA LYS A 83 -19.90 25.51 -8.61
C LYS A 83 -20.41 24.76 -9.84
N TYR A 84 -21.67 24.32 -9.82
CA TYR A 84 -22.27 23.63 -10.96
C TYR A 84 -22.14 24.45 -12.26
N THR A 85 -22.45 25.75 -12.22
CA THR A 85 -22.40 26.65 -13.39
C THR A 85 -21.00 26.88 -13.97
N ASP A 86 -19.94 26.60 -13.21
CA ASP A 86 -18.58 26.68 -13.74
C ASP A 86 -18.30 25.54 -14.75
N LEU A 87 -18.99 24.41 -14.57
CA LEU A 87 -18.87 23.22 -15.43
C LEU A 87 -19.97 23.20 -16.49
N GLU A 88 -21.20 23.50 -16.09
CA GLU A 88 -22.37 23.51 -16.96
C GLU A 88 -23.35 24.62 -16.57
N TYR A 89 -23.52 25.61 -17.43
CA TYR A 89 -24.58 26.61 -17.34
C TYR A 89 -25.74 26.22 -18.26
N ASP A 90 -25.45 25.96 -19.55
CA ASP A 90 -26.43 25.56 -20.56
C ASP A 90 -26.41 24.05 -20.82
N ALA A 91 -27.54 23.44 -21.18
CA ALA A 91 -27.62 21.99 -21.42
C ALA A 91 -26.68 21.53 -22.54
N THR A 92 -26.36 22.45 -23.45
CA THR A 92 -25.49 22.25 -24.61
C THR A 92 -24.01 22.39 -24.28
N ASP A 93 -23.64 22.80 -23.07
CA ASP A 93 -22.23 22.84 -22.65
C ASP A 93 -21.60 21.45 -22.78
N SER A 94 -20.39 21.41 -23.33
CA SER A 94 -19.75 20.16 -23.72
C SER A 94 -18.92 19.54 -22.60
N VAL A 95 -18.62 18.25 -22.73
CA VAL A 95 -17.60 17.57 -21.90
C VAL A 95 -16.25 18.30 -21.99
N GLN A 96 -15.91 18.85 -23.16
CA GLN A 96 -14.66 19.60 -23.33
C GLN A 96 -14.59 20.86 -22.45
N LYS A 97 -15.72 21.55 -22.22
CA LYS A 97 -15.77 22.69 -21.28
C LYS A 97 -15.36 22.26 -19.87
N ILE A 98 -15.84 21.10 -19.41
CA ILE A 98 -15.53 20.53 -18.11
C ILE A 98 -14.03 20.17 -18.04
N ILE A 99 -13.50 19.52 -19.07
CA ILE A 99 -12.07 19.18 -19.18
C ILE A 99 -11.19 20.44 -19.14
N ASP A 100 -11.54 21.47 -19.92
CA ASP A 100 -10.78 22.72 -19.99
C ASP A 100 -10.82 23.48 -18.66
N TRP A 101 -11.97 23.46 -17.98
CA TRP A 101 -12.09 24.01 -16.64
C TRP A 101 -11.18 23.27 -15.66
N SER A 102 -11.22 21.93 -15.64
CA SER A 102 -10.38 21.09 -14.77
C SER A 102 -8.89 21.28 -15.05
N ASN A 103 -8.50 21.41 -16.33
CA ASN A 103 -7.12 21.71 -16.74
C ASN A 103 -6.62 23.03 -16.17
N ARG A 104 -7.43 24.09 -16.21
CA ARG A 104 -7.07 25.39 -15.60
C ARG A 104 -7.07 25.33 -14.08
N ALA A 105 -8.12 24.74 -13.48
CA ALA A 105 -8.33 24.75 -12.04
C ALA A 105 -7.28 23.94 -11.27
N TRP A 106 -6.81 22.83 -11.86
CA TRP A 106 -5.93 21.86 -11.20
C TRP A 106 -4.52 21.84 -11.79
N ALA A 107 -4.12 22.84 -12.57
CA ALA A 107 -2.79 22.88 -13.19
C ALA A 107 -1.67 22.80 -12.13
N GLY A 108 -0.71 21.88 -12.34
CA GLY A 108 0.52 21.80 -11.55
C GLY A 108 0.44 20.94 -10.29
N ILE A 109 -0.72 20.36 -9.96
CA ILE A 109 -0.85 19.45 -8.80
C ILE A 109 -0.13 18.12 -9.04
N GLU A 110 -0.01 17.71 -10.30
CA GLU A 110 0.64 16.48 -10.73
C GLU A 110 2.12 16.47 -10.36
N LYS A 111 2.77 17.64 -10.42
CA LYS A 111 4.17 17.85 -10.00
C LYS A 111 4.38 17.81 -8.49
N LYS A 112 3.29 17.81 -7.72
CA LYS A 112 3.31 17.76 -6.24
C LYS A 112 2.84 16.41 -5.71
N ASN A 113 2.52 15.46 -6.60
CA ASN A 113 1.89 14.18 -6.27
C ASN A 113 0.52 14.31 -5.56
N ILE A 114 -0.15 15.44 -5.72
CA ILE A 114 -1.43 15.74 -5.06
C ILE A 114 -2.58 15.25 -5.94
N LYS A 115 -3.62 14.68 -5.32
CA LYS A 115 -4.87 14.28 -5.98
C LYS A 115 -6.07 15.13 -5.52
N VAL A 116 -7.14 15.15 -6.31
CA VAL A 116 -8.35 15.96 -6.04
C VAL A 116 -9.59 15.11 -5.80
N VAL A 117 -10.46 15.62 -4.96
CA VAL A 117 -11.79 15.10 -4.66
C VAL A 117 -12.81 16.17 -5.05
N PRO A 118 -13.32 16.16 -6.29
CA PRO A 118 -14.33 17.11 -6.71
C PRO A 118 -15.66 16.82 -6.02
N ARG A 119 -16.29 17.88 -5.49
CA ARG A 119 -17.69 17.91 -5.07
C ARG A 119 -18.38 19.04 -5.79
N VAL A 120 -19.28 18.74 -6.72
CA VAL A 120 -20.05 19.76 -7.42
C VAL A 120 -21.23 20.20 -6.55
N VAL A 121 -21.48 21.50 -6.44
CA VAL A 121 -22.55 22.08 -5.62
C VAL A 121 -23.40 23.08 -6.41
N ILE A 122 -24.71 23.04 -6.17
CA ILE A 122 -25.66 24.03 -6.70
C ILE A 122 -25.93 25.09 -5.64
N VAL A 123 -26.28 24.70 -4.42
CA VAL A 123 -26.55 25.64 -3.31
C VAL A 123 -25.43 25.56 -2.29
N TYR A 124 -24.72 26.67 -2.10
CA TYR A 124 -23.74 26.84 -1.03
C TYR A 124 -24.19 27.99 -0.12
N PRO A 125 -24.89 27.70 0.99
CA PRO A 125 -25.40 28.72 1.89
C PRO A 125 -24.30 29.68 2.37
N GLY A 126 -24.62 30.98 2.35
CA GLY A 126 -23.68 32.06 2.67
C GLY A 126 -22.70 32.44 1.55
N ALA A 127 -22.63 31.67 0.45
CA ALA A 127 -21.79 31.99 -0.70
C ALA A 127 -22.60 32.26 -1.99
N GLY A 128 -23.59 31.44 -2.29
CA GLY A 128 -24.42 31.62 -3.48
C GLY A 128 -25.13 30.35 -3.96
N GLU A 129 -25.97 30.52 -4.98
CA GLU A 129 -26.69 29.45 -5.68
C GLU A 129 -26.32 29.46 -7.18
N TYR A 130 -26.14 28.27 -7.76
CA TYR A 130 -25.51 28.04 -9.06
C TYR A 130 -26.39 27.10 -9.91
N TRP A 131 -27.61 27.54 -10.20
CA TRP A 131 -28.62 26.73 -10.89
C TRP A 131 -28.34 26.60 -12.41
N PRO A 132 -28.70 25.47 -13.03
CA PRO A 132 -28.63 25.32 -14.48
C PRO A 132 -29.55 26.34 -15.18
N ASN A 133 -29.09 26.91 -16.30
CA ASN A 133 -29.93 27.77 -17.13
C ASN A 133 -31.11 26.97 -17.70
N GLY A 134 -32.28 27.61 -17.73
CA GLY A 134 -33.53 27.02 -18.22
C GLY A 134 -34.22 26.03 -17.27
N VAL A 135 -33.67 25.78 -16.07
CA VAL A 135 -34.34 25.01 -15.02
C VAL A 135 -35.01 25.99 -14.06
N GLU A 136 -36.31 25.85 -13.84
CA GLU A 136 -37.04 26.70 -12.90
C GLU A 136 -36.51 26.52 -11.47
N HIS A 137 -36.19 27.64 -10.83
CA HIS A 137 -35.69 27.70 -9.47
C HIS A 137 -36.14 29.03 -8.83
N GLY A 138 -36.28 29.06 -7.51
CA GLY A 138 -36.81 30.22 -6.78
C GLY A 138 -37.71 29.85 -5.61
N ASP A 139 -38.29 28.64 -5.62
CA ASP A 139 -38.85 28.02 -4.43
C ASP A 139 -37.74 27.25 -3.68
N PRO A 140 -37.26 27.77 -2.53
CA PRO A 140 -36.14 27.19 -1.79
C PRO A 140 -36.29 25.74 -1.32
N VAL A 141 -37.50 25.19 -1.39
CA VAL A 141 -37.86 23.83 -0.97
C VAL A 141 -38.26 23.01 -2.19
N ASN A 142 -39.26 23.46 -2.96
CA ASN A 142 -39.86 22.63 -4.01
C ASN A 142 -39.03 22.56 -5.29
N GLN A 143 -38.05 23.44 -5.50
CA GLN A 143 -37.14 23.36 -6.66
C GLN A 143 -36.39 22.01 -6.74
N TRP A 144 -36.19 21.36 -5.60
CA TRP A 144 -35.56 20.04 -5.49
C TRP A 144 -36.47 18.86 -5.89
N LEU A 145 -37.75 19.12 -6.16
CA LEU A 145 -38.74 18.12 -6.59
C LEU A 145 -38.93 18.10 -8.12
N SER A 146 -38.23 18.98 -8.84
CA SER A 146 -38.39 19.14 -10.29
C SER A 146 -37.83 17.93 -11.07
N GLU A 147 -38.67 17.34 -11.93
CA GLU A 147 -38.26 16.30 -12.87
C GLU A 147 -37.30 16.81 -13.96
N ASP A 148 -37.44 18.08 -14.34
CA ASP A 148 -36.52 18.74 -15.27
C ASP A 148 -35.13 18.88 -14.66
N LEU A 149 -35.05 19.28 -13.38
CA LEU A 149 -33.79 19.30 -12.64
C LEU A 149 -33.19 17.89 -12.56
N LYS A 150 -33.96 16.89 -12.14
CA LYS A 150 -33.49 15.50 -12.03
C LYS A 150 -32.88 15.02 -13.34
N SER A 151 -33.60 15.20 -14.45
CA SER A 151 -33.16 14.81 -15.79
C SER A 151 -31.91 15.57 -16.21
N ARG A 152 -31.84 16.87 -15.89
CA ARG A 152 -30.67 17.71 -16.16
C ARG A 152 -29.43 17.24 -15.41
N LEU A 153 -29.57 16.87 -14.14
CA LEU A 153 -28.46 16.38 -13.34
C LEU A 153 -27.99 14.98 -13.77
N VAL A 154 -28.90 14.08 -14.13
CA VAL A 154 -28.53 12.77 -14.71
C VAL A 154 -27.69 12.95 -15.99
N ALA A 155 -28.12 13.83 -16.90
CA ALA A 155 -27.36 14.12 -18.11
C ALA A 155 -25.99 14.77 -17.81
N PHE A 156 -25.93 15.66 -16.82
CA PHE A 156 -24.68 16.27 -16.38
C PHE A 156 -23.70 15.25 -15.78
N ILE A 157 -24.19 14.28 -14.98
CA ILE A 157 -23.36 13.22 -14.40
C ILE A 157 -22.63 12.42 -15.49
N ALA A 158 -23.32 12.10 -16.60
CA ALA A 158 -22.69 11.46 -17.74
C ALA A 158 -21.55 12.29 -18.36
N LYS A 159 -21.64 13.63 -18.33
CA LYS A 159 -20.58 14.51 -18.83
C LYS A 159 -19.37 14.56 -17.89
N ILE A 160 -19.58 14.65 -16.58
CA ILE A 160 -18.47 14.61 -15.62
C ILE A 160 -17.82 13.22 -15.54
N GLY A 161 -18.57 12.14 -15.77
CA GLY A 161 -18.01 10.79 -15.93
C GLY A 161 -17.01 10.73 -17.07
N GLN A 162 -17.40 11.20 -18.26
CA GLN A 162 -16.51 11.29 -19.42
C GLN A 162 -15.28 12.17 -19.17
N ALA A 163 -15.42 13.25 -18.40
CA ALA A 163 -14.31 14.16 -18.12
C ALA A 163 -13.35 13.64 -17.03
N TRP A 164 -13.85 12.94 -16.01
CA TRP A 164 -13.10 12.70 -14.77
C TRP A 164 -12.83 11.23 -14.45
N ASP A 165 -13.58 10.26 -15.00
CA ASP A 165 -13.41 8.84 -14.65
C ASP A 165 -11.99 8.33 -14.97
N ASN A 166 -11.36 8.88 -16.01
CA ASN A 166 -9.99 8.54 -16.38
C ASN A 166 -8.98 9.66 -16.11
N ASP A 167 -9.39 10.76 -15.46
CA ASP A 167 -8.45 11.84 -15.12
C ASP A 167 -7.53 11.38 -13.98
N PRO A 168 -6.21 11.29 -14.19
CA PRO A 168 -5.28 10.79 -13.16
C PRO A 168 -5.19 11.72 -11.95
N ARG A 169 -5.65 12.97 -12.06
CA ARG A 169 -5.69 13.91 -10.95
C ARG A 169 -6.78 13.57 -9.94
N VAL A 170 -7.88 12.97 -10.38
CA VAL A 170 -9.03 12.68 -9.52
C VAL A 170 -8.75 11.44 -8.68
N ALA A 171 -8.79 11.60 -7.35
CA ALA A 171 -8.67 10.51 -6.39
C ALA A 171 -9.96 9.71 -6.27
N PHE A 172 -11.09 10.40 -6.16
CA PHE A 172 -12.45 9.88 -6.02
C PHE A 172 -13.42 11.05 -6.16
N VAL A 173 -14.71 10.79 -6.42
CA VAL A 173 -15.73 11.83 -6.63
C VAL A 173 -16.74 11.80 -5.49
N GLU A 174 -17.06 12.95 -4.90
CA GLU A 174 -18.17 13.03 -3.96
C GLU A 174 -19.48 13.28 -4.71
N LEU A 175 -20.51 12.48 -4.41
CA LEU A 175 -21.87 12.66 -4.90
C LEU A 175 -22.48 13.91 -4.25
N GLY A 176 -22.18 15.05 -4.87
CA GLY A 176 -22.78 16.34 -4.57
C GLY A 176 -24.05 16.58 -5.39
N LEU A 177 -24.22 17.79 -5.92
CA LEU A 177 -25.31 18.25 -6.80
C LEU A 177 -26.65 18.56 -6.15
N TYR A 178 -26.97 18.00 -4.99
CA TYR A 178 -28.25 18.28 -4.37
C TYR A 178 -28.21 18.60 -2.88
N GLY A 179 -29.19 19.40 -2.47
CA GLY A 179 -29.26 19.93 -1.12
C GLY A 179 -28.28 21.07 -0.85
N ASN A 180 -28.31 21.56 0.38
CA ASN A 180 -27.40 22.59 0.84
C ASN A 180 -25.98 22.02 0.99
N TRP A 181 -24.97 22.78 0.56
CA TRP A 181 -23.56 22.37 0.53
C TRP A 181 -23.26 21.09 -0.29
N GLY A 182 -24.25 20.58 -1.04
CA GLY A 182 -24.18 19.26 -1.67
C GLY A 182 -24.24 18.09 -0.68
N GLU A 183 -24.79 18.31 0.53
CA GLU A 183 -24.88 17.34 1.63
C GLU A 183 -26.09 16.42 1.54
N GLN A 184 -26.74 16.36 0.39
CA GLN A 184 -27.84 15.43 0.14
C GLN A 184 -29.12 15.70 0.97
N HIS A 185 -29.24 16.89 1.58
CA HIS A 185 -30.42 17.33 2.32
C HIS A 185 -30.67 18.84 2.20
N ILE A 186 -31.88 19.30 2.53
CA ILE A 186 -32.23 20.74 2.51
C ILE A 186 -32.26 21.40 3.89
N HIS A 187 -31.79 20.73 4.95
CA HIS A 187 -31.68 21.30 6.30
C HIS A 187 -30.99 22.70 6.26
N PRO A 188 -31.51 23.72 6.98
CA PRO A 188 -32.57 23.66 8.00
C PRO A 188 -34.02 23.69 7.47
N ARG A 189 -34.21 23.73 6.15
CA ARG A 189 -35.55 23.72 5.52
C ARG A 189 -36.17 22.32 5.58
N LYS A 190 -37.48 22.26 5.34
CA LYS A 190 -38.29 21.04 5.32
C LYS A 190 -39.30 21.07 4.19
N PHE A 191 -39.59 19.89 3.63
CA PHE A 191 -40.72 19.65 2.74
C PHE A 191 -42.05 19.66 3.51
N ALA A 192 -43.17 19.62 2.79
CA ALA A 192 -44.51 19.67 3.37
C ALA A 192 -44.78 18.51 4.36
N ASP A 193 -44.15 17.35 4.13
CA ASP A 193 -44.21 16.17 5.01
C ASP A 193 -43.29 16.27 6.25
N ARG A 194 -42.64 17.42 6.45
CA ARG A 194 -41.67 17.73 7.52
C ARG A 194 -40.33 17.01 7.40
N SER A 195 -40.10 16.22 6.34
CA SER A 195 -38.78 15.69 6.02
C SER A 195 -37.86 16.79 5.49
N ASN A 196 -36.55 16.55 5.50
CA ASN A 196 -35.54 17.41 4.88
C ASN A 196 -34.70 16.65 3.84
N GLN A 197 -35.12 15.43 3.50
CA GLN A 197 -34.46 14.54 2.57
C GLN A 197 -35.11 14.66 1.20
N ILE A 198 -34.30 14.77 0.16
CA ILE A 198 -34.82 14.79 -1.23
C ILE A 198 -35.55 13.46 -1.52
N PRO A 199 -36.60 13.43 -2.36
CA PRO A 199 -37.31 12.20 -2.69
C PRO A 199 -36.39 11.05 -3.09
N LEU A 200 -36.69 9.84 -2.60
CA LEU A 200 -35.88 8.65 -2.84
C LEU A 200 -35.67 8.36 -4.34
N SER A 201 -36.69 8.59 -5.17
CA SER A 201 -36.59 8.42 -6.63
C SER A 201 -35.55 9.34 -7.29
N PHE A 202 -35.34 10.54 -6.74
CA PHE A 202 -34.30 11.46 -7.21
C PHE A 202 -32.92 10.97 -6.78
N GLN A 203 -32.79 10.52 -5.53
CA GLN A 203 -31.53 10.00 -4.99
C GLN A 203 -31.08 8.74 -5.75
N ILE A 204 -31.98 7.79 -6.01
CA ILE A 204 -31.73 6.59 -6.83
C ILE A 204 -31.32 6.98 -8.25
N ALA A 205 -32.05 7.88 -8.91
CA ALA A 205 -31.72 8.30 -10.27
C ALA A 205 -30.30 8.88 -10.39
N LEU A 206 -29.84 9.63 -9.37
CA LEU A 206 -28.47 10.12 -9.38
C LEU A 206 -27.47 9.03 -8.99
N GLY A 207 -27.80 8.14 -8.06
CA GLY A 207 -27.00 6.95 -7.74
C GLY A 207 -26.70 6.10 -8.98
N ASP A 208 -27.75 5.73 -9.72
CA ASP A 208 -27.65 4.96 -10.97
C ASP A 208 -26.78 5.70 -12.01
N ALA A 209 -26.95 7.02 -12.13
CA ALA A 209 -26.16 7.82 -13.04
C ALA A 209 -24.67 7.85 -12.65
N TYR A 210 -24.34 7.94 -11.36
CA TYR A 210 -22.95 7.92 -10.89
C TYR A 210 -22.31 6.54 -11.08
N GLU A 211 -23.03 5.45 -10.78
CA GLU A 211 -22.56 4.08 -11.01
C GLU A 211 -22.30 3.81 -12.50
N ALA A 212 -23.17 4.32 -13.37
CA ALA A 212 -22.99 4.22 -14.83
C ALA A 212 -21.84 5.11 -15.36
N ALA A 213 -21.52 6.20 -14.68
CA ALA A 213 -20.55 7.19 -15.15
C ALA A 213 -19.12 6.95 -14.66
N PHE A 214 -18.94 6.28 -13.50
CA PHE A 214 -17.65 6.13 -12.85
C PHE A 214 -17.30 4.66 -12.62
N HIS A 215 -16.46 4.10 -13.50
CA HIS A 215 -15.99 2.72 -13.40
C HIS A 215 -14.57 2.62 -12.86
N ASN A 216 -13.77 3.67 -13.07
CA ASN A 216 -12.36 3.73 -12.71
C ASN A 216 -12.09 4.65 -11.51
N LYS A 217 -13.09 5.43 -11.07
CA LYS A 217 -13.04 6.24 -9.83
C LYS A 217 -14.07 5.78 -8.83
N LYS A 218 -13.70 5.87 -7.55
CA LYS A 218 -14.64 5.64 -6.45
C LYS A 218 -15.57 6.84 -6.28
N VAL A 219 -16.80 6.56 -5.87
CA VAL A 219 -17.82 7.57 -5.54
C VAL A 219 -18.08 7.54 -4.03
N LEU A 220 -18.18 8.70 -3.39
CA LEU A 220 -18.51 8.84 -1.97
C LEU A 220 -19.87 9.49 -1.78
N VAL A 221 -20.63 8.99 -0.80
CA VAL A 221 -21.92 9.54 -0.39
C VAL A 221 -21.91 9.92 1.09
N ARG A 222 -22.82 10.81 1.50
CA ARG A 222 -22.98 11.19 2.91
C ARG A 222 -23.94 10.26 3.63
N TYR A 223 -25.02 9.84 2.97
CA TYR A 223 -26.05 8.98 3.56
C TYR A 223 -26.00 7.55 2.99
N PRO A 224 -25.07 6.69 3.49
CA PRO A 224 -24.91 5.33 2.96
C PRO A 224 -26.18 4.47 3.03
N GLU A 225 -27.05 4.75 4.00
CA GLU A 225 -28.32 4.02 4.18
C GLU A 225 -29.23 4.12 2.95
N THR A 226 -29.18 5.24 2.23
CA THR A 226 -29.91 5.44 0.97
C THR A 226 -29.25 4.71 -0.20
N PHE A 227 -27.92 4.54 -0.15
CA PHE A 227 -27.11 3.97 -1.22
C PHE A 227 -26.56 2.58 -0.86
N LYS A 228 -27.35 1.79 -0.11
CA LYS A 228 -26.95 0.44 0.33
C LYS A 228 -26.73 -0.56 -0.81
N ASP A 229 -27.44 -0.35 -1.92
CA ASP A 229 -27.39 -1.23 -3.08
C ASP A 229 -26.29 -0.83 -4.09
N TYR A 230 -25.51 0.23 -3.78
CA TYR A 230 -24.41 0.71 -4.59
C TYR A 230 -23.05 0.44 -3.94
N GLU A 231 -22.05 0.20 -4.78
CA GLU A 231 -20.64 0.06 -4.43
C GLU A 231 -19.98 1.43 -4.18
N PHE A 232 -20.58 2.24 -3.32
CA PHE A 232 -20.07 3.57 -2.95
C PHE A 232 -19.35 3.56 -1.60
N GLY A 233 -18.34 4.42 -1.52
CA GLY A 233 -17.66 4.81 -0.29
C GLY A 233 -18.41 5.91 0.45
N ILE A 234 -17.86 6.33 1.59
CA ILE A 234 -18.61 7.16 2.53
C ILE A 234 -17.81 8.38 2.95
N GLN A 235 -18.50 9.51 3.05
CA GLN A 235 -18.01 10.77 3.57
C GLN A 235 -18.80 11.12 4.84
N TRP A 236 -18.21 10.88 6.00
CA TRP A 236 -18.83 11.16 7.31
C TRP A 236 -18.44 12.56 7.81
N ASP A 237 -19.32 13.55 7.61
CA ASP A 237 -19.02 14.97 7.85
C ASP A 237 -19.02 15.38 9.34
N SER A 238 -19.43 14.49 10.25
CA SER A 238 -19.44 14.67 11.73
C SER A 238 -18.52 13.65 12.41
N PHE A 239 -17.37 13.39 11.79
CA PHE A 239 -16.44 12.32 12.14
C PHE A 239 -16.03 12.36 13.62
N ALA A 240 -16.09 11.20 14.26
CA ALA A 240 -15.72 10.98 15.65
C ALA A 240 -16.50 11.83 16.67
N LEU A 241 -17.62 12.47 16.30
CA LEU A 241 -18.42 13.22 17.26
C LEU A 241 -19.24 12.27 18.15
N PRO A 242 -19.20 12.44 19.49
CA PRO A 242 -20.00 11.61 20.38
C PRO A 242 -21.49 11.62 20.05
N ASP A 243 -22.00 12.77 19.61
CA ASP A 243 -23.42 12.98 19.26
C ASP A 243 -23.85 12.20 18.00
N ASP A 244 -22.88 11.73 17.20
CA ASP A 244 -23.12 10.99 15.96
C ASP A 244 -22.41 9.63 15.95
N ALA A 245 -22.18 9.05 17.13
CA ALA A 245 -21.61 7.71 17.25
C ALA A 245 -22.46 6.65 16.52
N SER A 246 -23.76 6.89 16.32
CA SER A 246 -24.63 6.04 15.50
C SER A 246 -24.18 5.97 14.05
N GLY A 247 -23.78 7.10 13.45
CA GLY A 247 -23.25 7.18 12.10
C GLY A 247 -21.99 6.32 11.97
N GLY A 248 -20.99 6.57 12.83
CA GLY A 248 -19.77 5.76 12.87
C GLY A 248 -20.02 4.26 13.09
N ASN A 249 -21.01 3.88 13.92
CA ASN A 249 -21.39 2.48 14.09
C ASN A 249 -22.08 1.89 12.84
N GLY A 250 -22.75 2.72 12.03
CA GLY A 250 -23.27 2.34 10.71
C GLY A 250 -22.15 2.01 9.74
N GLU A 251 -21.12 2.84 9.70
CA GLU A 251 -19.91 2.62 8.89
C GLU A 251 -19.25 1.28 9.18
N ILE A 252 -19.06 0.97 10.48
CA ILE A 252 -18.49 -0.31 10.92
C ILE A 252 -19.34 -1.49 10.44
N ARG A 253 -20.67 -1.40 10.58
CA ARG A 253 -21.58 -2.48 10.18
C ARG A 253 -21.63 -2.72 8.67
N ARG A 254 -21.38 -1.69 7.86
CA ARG A 254 -21.46 -1.79 6.40
C ARG A 254 -20.28 -2.57 5.82
N ASP A 255 -19.12 -2.55 6.48
CA ASP A 255 -17.92 -3.33 6.11
C ASP A 255 -17.46 -3.19 4.64
N THR A 256 -17.81 -2.10 3.97
CA THR A 256 -17.40 -1.85 2.57
C THR A 256 -15.98 -1.32 2.44
N TRP A 257 -15.30 -1.04 3.56
CA TRP A 257 -14.00 -0.37 3.59
C TRP A 257 -12.88 -1.13 2.86
N ARG A 258 -13.07 -2.44 2.61
CA ARG A 258 -12.12 -3.29 1.88
C ARG A 258 -12.04 -2.94 0.40
N THR A 259 -13.15 -2.48 -0.19
CA THR A 259 -13.27 -2.19 -1.62
C THR A 259 -13.63 -0.73 -1.90
N GLN A 260 -14.18 -0.03 -0.91
CA GLN A 260 -14.64 1.35 -0.98
C GLN A 260 -13.98 2.22 0.08
N ILE A 261 -13.83 3.50 -0.24
CA ILE A 261 -13.12 4.45 0.61
C ILE A 261 -14.04 5.08 1.65
N ASN A 262 -13.55 5.16 2.89
CA ASN A 262 -14.15 5.96 3.94
C ASN A 262 -13.32 7.25 4.15
N SER A 263 -14.00 8.40 4.18
CA SER A 263 -13.44 9.73 4.45
C SER A 263 -14.38 10.47 5.43
N GLY A 264 -13.95 11.62 5.93
CA GLY A 264 -14.77 12.37 6.89
C GLY A 264 -14.31 13.80 7.14
N GLU A 265 -15.09 14.53 7.94
CA GLU A 265 -14.74 15.86 8.47
C GLU A 265 -14.94 15.87 9.98
N VAL A 266 -13.94 16.38 10.71
CA VAL A 266 -14.08 16.63 12.16
C VAL A 266 -14.78 17.98 12.33
N ALA A 267 -16.12 17.99 12.32
CA ALA A 267 -16.92 19.21 12.30
C ALA A 267 -16.86 20.00 13.63
N TYR A 268 -15.90 20.91 13.76
CA TYR A 268 -15.67 21.72 14.97
C TYR A 268 -16.74 22.77 15.29
N ASN A 269 -17.65 23.05 14.35
CA ASN A 269 -18.72 24.04 14.54
C ASN A 269 -20.09 23.40 14.84
N TRP A 270 -20.15 22.08 15.01
CA TRP A 270 -21.41 21.35 15.18
C TRP A 270 -21.29 20.29 16.28
N GLY A 271 -22.38 20.05 17.01
CA GLY A 271 -22.43 19.01 18.06
C GLY A 271 -21.51 19.25 19.26
N ASN A 272 -21.37 18.22 20.10
CA ASN A 272 -20.59 18.26 21.33
C ASN A 272 -19.09 18.04 21.11
N GLN A 273 -18.34 19.14 21.08
CA GLN A 273 -16.89 19.14 20.88
C GLN A 273 -16.05 18.87 22.14
N SER A 274 -16.68 18.54 23.28
CA SER A 274 -15.97 18.42 24.57
C SER A 274 -14.86 17.36 24.56
N LYS A 275 -14.90 16.38 23.66
CA LYS A 275 -13.89 15.32 23.49
C LYS A 275 -12.84 15.63 22.43
N LEU A 276 -12.99 16.71 21.66
CA LEU A 276 -12.14 17.04 20.53
C LEU A 276 -11.42 18.39 20.69
N GLY A 277 -11.49 19.01 21.86
CA GLY A 277 -10.79 20.26 22.13
C GLY A 277 -11.28 21.48 21.32
N GLY A 278 -12.42 21.36 20.64
CA GLY A 278 -13.14 22.47 19.99
C GLY A 278 -12.56 22.99 18.68
N ASN A 279 -11.33 22.63 18.30
CA ASN A 279 -10.68 23.01 17.06
C ASN A 279 -9.51 22.05 16.74
N PRO A 280 -8.90 22.11 15.53
CA PRO A 280 -7.83 21.20 15.14
C PRO A 280 -6.66 21.17 16.12
N ASP A 281 -6.18 22.34 16.57
CA ASP A 281 -5.04 22.44 17.49
C ASP A 281 -5.40 21.86 18.87
N GLY A 282 -6.63 22.07 19.33
CA GLY A 282 -7.14 21.49 20.58
C GLY A 282 -7.27 19.97 20.52
N THR A 283 -7.63 19.40 19.37
CA THR A 283 -7.61 17.94 19.17
C THR A 283 -6.17 17.42 19.20
N LEU A 284 -5.28 18.02 18.41
CA LEU A 284 -3.95 17.46 18.13
C LEU A 284 -2.91 17.74 19.24
N SER A 285 -3.10 18.79 20.03
CA SER A 285 -2.20 19.10 21.16
C SER A 285 -2.46 18.24 22.39
N ASN A 286 -3.59 17.54 22.46
CA ASN A 286 -3.95 16.66 23.57
C ASN A 286 -3.94 15.19 23.13
N ILE A 287 -3.14 14.37 23.81
CA ILE A 287 -2.96 12.95 23.48
C ILE A 287 -4.28 12.18 23.56
N ALA A 288 -5.11 12.41 24.60
CA ALA A 288 -6.38 11.70 24.75
C ALA A 288 -7.39 12.04 23.64
N ASN A 289 -7.45 13.30 23.22
CA ASN A 289 -8.31 13.72 22.11
C ASN A 289 -7.80 13.15 20.77
N THR A 290 -6.47 13.20 20.55
CA THR A 290 -5.84 12.61 19.37
C THR A 290 -6.09 11.11 19.29
N ASP A 291 -5.90 10.39 20.41
CA ASP A 291 -6.11 8.96 20.51
C ASP A 291 -7.57 8.57 20.29
N TYR A 292 -8.50 9.39 20.77
CA TYR A 292 -9.93 9.17 20.53
C TYR A 292 -10.30 9.27 19.04
N VAL A 293 -9.74 10.24 18.31
CA VAL A 293 -9.94 10.32 16.85
C VAL A 293 -9.25 9.17 16.13
N ILE A 294 -8.04 8.79 16.55
CA ILE A 294 -7.32 7.61 16.02
C ILE A 294 -8.16 6.34 16.22
N ASP A 295 -8.79 6.16 17.38
CA ASP A 295 -9.66 5.01 17.62
C ASP A 295 -10.80 4.92 16.60
N TRP A 296 -11.43 6.05 16.27
CA TRP A 296 -12.43 6.09 15.22
C TRP A 296 -11.84 5.81 13.84
N ILE A 297 -10.70 6.41 13.48
CA ILE A 297 -10.00 6.15 12.21
C ILE A 297 -9.76 4.64 12.02
N MET A 298 -9.28 3.97 13.07
CA MET A 298 -8.95 2.54 13.01
C MET A 298 -10.21 1.66 12.96
N LYS A 299 -11.28 2.02 13.68
CA LYS A 299 -12.56 1.28 13.68
C LYS A 299 -13.32 1.40 12.37
N THR A 300 -13.33 2.59 11.77
CA THR A 300 -14.08 2.87 10.54
C THR A 300 -13.21 2.75 9.30
N HIS A 301 -11.95 2.35 9.43
CA HIS A 301 -10.99 2.24 8.32
C HIS A 301 -10.89 3.52 7.48
N THR A 302 -10.90 4.68 8.14
CA THR A 302 -10.93 5.99 7.48
C THR A 302 -9.60 6.30 6.81
N SER A 303 -9.66 6.68 5.53
CA SER A 303 -8.49 6.96 4.70
C SER A 303 -8.05 8.41 4.73
N SER A 304 -8.99 9.34 4.92
CA SER A 304 -8.68 10.77 4.94
C SER A 304 -9.65 11.59 5.79
N LEU A 305 -9.19 12.72 6.31
CA LEU A 305 -9.99 13.61 7.14
C LEU A 305 -9.81 15.09 6.77
N GLY A 306 -10.92 15.82 6.73
CA GLY A 306 -11.02 17.25 6.47
C GLY A 306 -10.55 18.12 7.63
N TRP A 307 -11.43 18.98 8.16
CA TRP A 307 -11.19 20.10 9.08
C TRP A 307 -10.03 19.99 10.08
N ILE A 308 -9.75 18.80 10.63
CA ILE A 308 -8.53 18.50 11.41
C ILE A 308 -7.23 18.93 10.70
N SER A 309 -7.21 19.00 9.36
CA SER A 309 -6.10 19.46 8.53
C SER A 309 -5.74 20.94 8.72
N ASP A 310 -6.63 21.74 9.31
CA ASP A 310 -6.46 23.19 9.44
C ASP A 310 -5.61 23.60 10.65
N PHE A 311 -4.84 22.65 11.21
CA PHE A 311 -3.96 22.85 12.38
C PHE A 311 -2.73 23.74 12.13
N SER A 312 -2.18 24.28 13.22
CA SER A 312 -0.98 25.11 13.25
C SER A 312 0.29 24.26 13.41
N ALA A 313 1.03 24.05 12.33
CA ALA A 313 2.22 23.18 12.31
C ALA A 313 3.41 23.67 13.17
N ASN A 314 3.39 24.91 13.67
CA ASN A 314 4.49 25.50 14.45
C ASN A 314 4.45 25.14 15.96
N ASN A 315 3.43 24.41 16.42
CA ASN A 315 3.33 23.93 17.79
C ASN A 315 3.79 22.47 17.88
N ALA A 316 4.77 22.18 18.75
CA ALA A 316 5.35 20.85 18.89
C ALA A 316 4.35 19.77 19.32
N ALA A 317 3.41 20.09 20.22
CA ALA A 317 2.39 19.15 20.66
C ALA A 317 1.39 18.86 19.52
N VAL A 318 0.95 19.90 18.82
CA VAL A 318 0.07 19.77 17.64
C VAL A 318 0.77 18.94 16.55
N SER A 319 2.04 19.22 16.25
CA SER A 319 2.82 18.46 15.25
C SER A 319 3.01 16.99 15.67
N ALA A 320 3.17 16.71 16.96
CA ALA A 320 3.23 15.34 17.48
C ALA A 320 1.90 14.60 17.28
N GLY A 321 0.76 15.22 17.59
CA GLY A 321 -0.57 14.64 17.34
C GLY A 321 -0.84 14.45 15.84
N ALA A 322 -0.50 15.45 15.02
CA ALA A 322 -0.63 15.38 13.56
C ALA A 322 0.20 14.22 12.98
N LYS A 323 1.44 14.06 13.46
CA LYS A 323 2.31 12.93 13.10
C LYS A 323 1.68 11.59 13.50
N ALA A 324 1.15 11.47 14.72
CA ALA A 324 0.53 10.24 15.20
C ALA A 324 -0.68 9.85 14.33
N MET A 325 -1.55 10.82 14.04
CA MET A 325 -2.75 10.61 13.23
C MET A 325 -2.43 10.34 11.76
N GLN A 326 -1.48 11.06 11.16
CA GLN A 326 -1.08 10.84 9.77
C GLN A 326 -0.55 9.43 9.53
N LYS A 327 0.13 8.83 10.52
CA LYS A 327 0.69 7.47 10.37
C LYS A 327 -0.38 6.39 10.24
N VAL A 328 -1.59 6.63 10.77
CA VAL A 328 -2.66 5.63 10.78
C VAL A 328 -3.68 5.85 9.67
N LEU A 329 -3.85 7.08 9.17
CA LEU A 329 -4.79 7.38 8.09
C LEU A 329 -4.41 6.65 6.80
N GLY A 330 -5.34 5.89 6.24
CA GLY A 330 -5.15 5.26 4.95
C GLY A 330 -4.28 4.02 5.03
N TYR A 331 -3.45 3.82 4.01
CA TYR A 331 -2.53 2.70 3.92
C TYR A 331 -1.14 3.07 4.44
N ARG A 332 -0.43 2.09 4.98
CA ARG A 332 0.98 2.21 5.37
C ARG A 332 1.73 0.91 5.07
N TYR A 333 2.20 0.78 3.83
CA TYR A 333 2.92 -0.41 3.40
C TYR A 333 4.35 -0.43 3.91
N VAL A 334 4.67 -1.43 4.72
CA VAL A 334 6.01 -1.68 5.26
C VAL A 334 6.55 -2.94 4.61
N LEU A 335 7.68 -2.83 3.90
CA LEU A 335 8.44 -4.01 3.51
C LEU A 335 9.06 -4.61 4.77
N ASN A 336 8.79 -5.87 5.05
CA ASN A 336 9.35 -6.56 6.21
C ASN A 336 10.69 -7.20 5.85
N GLN A 337 10.71 -7.89 4.71
CA GLN A 337 11.82 -8.70 4.25
C GLN A 337 11.86 -8.68 2.72
N VAL A 338 13.06 -8.66 2.14
CA VAL A 338 13.25 -8.85 0.70
C VAL A 338 14.37 -9.85 0.46
N THR A 339 14.10 -10.85 -0.38
CA THR A 339 15.09 -11.82 -0.87
C THR A 339 15.29 -11.63 -2.36
N PHE A 340 16.54 -11.52 -2.82
CA PHE A 340 16.83 -11.30 -4.24
C PHE A 340 18.10 -12.00 -4.71
N THR A 341 18.24 -12.17 -6.04
CA THR A 341 19.46 -12.70 -6.66
C THR A 341 20.57 -11.65 -6.69
N GLY A 342 21.66 -11.89 -5.96
CA GLY A 342 22.81 -10.98 -5.80
C GLY A 342 23.73 -10.87 -7.01
N ASN A 343 23.72 -11.86 -7.92
CA ASN A 343 24.49 -11.82 -9.17
C ASN A 343 23.73 -12.51 -10.32
N VAL A 344 23.71 -11.89 -11.49
CA VAL A 344 22.95 -12.36 -12.66
C VAL A 344 23.83 -12.25 -13.89
N THR A 345 23.87 -13.31 -14.71
CA THR A 345 24.51 -13.23 -16.03
C THR A 345 23.64 -12.42 -16.99
N PRO A 346 24.20 -11.63 -17.93
CA PRO A 346 23.39 -10.93 -18.94
C PRO A 346 22.53 -11.90 -19.75
N GLY A 347 21.23 -11.61 -19.88
CA GLY A 347 20.23 -12.54 -20.44
C GLY A 347 19.70 -13.57 -19.44
N GLY A 348 20.26 -13.61 -18.23
CA GLY A 348 19.87 -14.50 -17.14
C GLY A 348 18.68 -13.99 -16.34
N THR A 349 18.34 -14.73 -15.30
CA THR A 349 17.16 -14.49 -14.47
C THR A 349 17.54 -13.86 -13.13
N MET A 350 16.86 -12.78 -12.77
CA MET A 350 16.86 -12.18 -11.44
C MET A 350 15.54 -12.52 -10.73
N ASN A 351 15.60 -13.18 -9.59
CA ASN A 351 14.45 -13.39 -8.74
C ASN A 351 14.42 -12.31 -7.66
N VAL A 352 13.23 -11.77 -7.39
CA VAL A 352 12.97 -10.87 -6.28
C VAL A 352 11.71 -11.33 -5.58
N LEU A 353 11.80 -11.50 -4.27
CA LEU A 353 10.68 -11.78 -3.38
C LEU A 353 10.66 -10.73 -2.29
N PHE A 354 9.50 -10.19 -1.96
CA PHE A 354 9.34 -9.32 -0.81
C PHE A 354 8.11 -9.67 0.01
N GLN A 355 8.19 -9.40 1.30
CA GLN A 355 7.09 -9.42 2.24
C GLN A 355 6.67 -8.00 2.56
N VAL A 356 5.35 -7.73 2.55
CA VAL A 356 4.77 -6.43 2.84
C VAL A 356 3.57 -6.55 3.77
N THR A 357 3.52 -5.68 4.77
CA THR A 357 2.37 -5.53 5.68
C THR A 357 1.78 -4.14 5.54
N ASN A 358 0.45 -4.03 5.53
CA ASN A 358 -0.22 -2.75 5.67
C ASN A 358 -0.48 -2.45 7.16
N LYS A 359 0.18 -1.43 7.69
CA LYS A 359 0.01 -1.00 9.09
C LYS A 359 -0.91 0.22 9.26
N GLY A 360 -1.56 0.65 8.18
CA GLY A 360 -2.52 1.75 8.21
C GLY A 360 -3.90 1.30 8.68
N SER A 361 -4.88 2.18 8.53
CA SER A 361 -6.30 1.91 8.81
C SER A 361 -7.04 1.36 7.59
N SER A 362 -6.56 1.50 6.36
CA SER A 362 -7.32 1.13 5.15
C SER A 362 -6.42 0.61 4.01
N PRO A 363 -6.96 -0.07 3.00
CA PRO A 363 -6.21 -0.49 1.83
C PRO A 363 -5.95 0.68 0.86
N PHE A 364 -5.06 0.46 -0.10
CA PHE A 364 -4.99 1.31 -1.30
C PHE A 364 -6.05 0.81 -2.31
N TYR A 365 -6.93 1.69 -2.79
CA TYR A 365 -8.13 1.27 -3.52
C TYR A 365 -7.97 1.08 -5.04
N TYR A 366 -6.75 1.30 -5.56
CA TYR A 366 -6.45 1.23 -6.99
C TYR A 366 -5.34 0.21 -7.27
N ASP A 367 -5.41 -0.48 -8.40
CA ASP A 367 -4.40 -1.48 -8.78
C ASP A 367 -3.14 -0.80 -9.34
N TRP A 368 -2.39 -0.13 -8.46
CA TRP A 368 -1.16 0.55 -8.86
C TRP A 368 0.01 -0.43 -8.91
N PRO A 369 0.77 -0.43 -10.00
CA PRO A 369 1.80 -1.44 -10.26
C PRO A 369 3.00 -1.27 -9.33
N VAL A 370 3.55 -2.40 -8.89
CA VAL A 370 4.83 -2.47 -8.16
C VAL A 370 5.95 -2.73 -9.16
N GLU A 371 7.04 -1.99 -9.05
CA GLU A 371 8.21 -2.10 -9.92
C GLU A 371 9.47 -2.49 -9.14
N ALA A 372 10.25 -3.41 -9.69
CA ALA A 372 11.67 -3.57 -9.39
C ALA A 372 12.50 -2.77 -10.39
N SER A 373 13.53 -2.07 -9.91
CA SER A 373 14.47 -1.34 -10.75
C SER A 373 15.92 -1.64 -10.36
N LEU A 374 16.81 -1.66 -11.36
CA LEU A 374 18.25 -1.67 -11.18
C LEU A 374 18.78 -0.27 -11.44
N LEU A 375 19.32 0.36 -10.39
CA LEU A 375 19.85 1.72 -10.43
C LEU A 375 21.37 1.69 -10.62
N LYS A 376 21.87 2.59 -11.47
CA LYS A 376 23.31 2.87 -11.60
C LYS A 376 23.81 3.63 -10.36
N SER A 377 25.12 3.83 -10.27
CA SER A 377 25.75 4.59 -9.17
C SER A 377 25.31 6.05 -9.10
N ASP A 378 24.87 6.64 -10.22
CA ASP A 378 24.31 7.99 -10.30
C ASP A 378 22.81 8.06 -9.97
N GLY A 379 22.18 6.93 -9.64
CA GLY A 379 20.76 6.83 -9.33
C GLY A 379 19.85 6.68 -10.54
N THR A 380 20.37 6.75 -11.78
CA THR A 380 19.57 6.55 -12.98
C THR A 380 19.19 5.08 -13.16
N VAL A 381 18.01 4.84 -13.74
CA VAL A 381 17.49 3.49 -13.97
C VAL A 381 18.20 2.84 -15.16
N ALA A 382 18.88 1.71 -14.93
CA ALA A 382 19.46 0.88 -15.99
C ALA A 382 18.46 -0.16 -16.53
N TRP A 383 17.57 -0.63 -15.66
CA TRP A 383 16.53 -1.61 -16.00
C TRP A 383 15.37 -1.49 -15.02
N LYS A 384 14.17 -1.87 -15.48
CA LYS A 384 12.95 -1.90 -14.69
C LYS A 384 12.01 -3.04 -15.11
N GLY A 385 11.24 -3.55 -14.16
CA GLY A 385 10.18 -4.50 -14.45
C GLY A 385 9.08 -4.57 -13.39
N LEU A 386 7.85 -4.80 -13.84
CA LEU A 386 6.67 -4.88 -12.99
C LEU A 386 6.50 -6.26 -12.38
N PHE A 387 6.11 -6.29 -11.11
CA PHE A 387 5.56 -7.49 -10.50
C PHE A 387 4.13 -7.71 -10.98
N GLN A 388 3.70 -8.97 -11.01
CA GLN A 388 2.28 -9.29 -11.01
C GLN A 388 1.82 -9.29 -9.55
N ALA A 389 1.31 -8.16 -9.07
CA ALA A 389 0.80 -7.98 -7.71
C ALA A 389 -0.40 -7.05 -7.74
N ASP A 390 -1.39 -7.33 -6.91
CA ASP A 390 -2.54 -6.45 -6.69
C ASP A 390 -2.45 -5.90 -5.28
N ILE A 391 -2.09 -4.63 -5.18
CA ILE A 391 -1.82 -3.98 -3.88
C ILE A 391 -3.10 -3.72 -3.08
N ARG A 392 -4.28 -3.78 -3.73
CA ARG A 392 -5.58 -3.61 -3.07
C ARG A 392 -5.83 -4.73 -2.06
N ASN A 393 -5.23 -5.89 -2.27
CA ASN A 393 -5.33 -7.05 -1.38
C ASN A 393 -4.39 -6.96 -0.16
N TRP A 394 -3.52 -5.96 -0.09
CA TRP A 394 -2.69 -5.73 1.10
C TRP A 394 -3.49 -5.00 2.17
N LEU A 395 -4.44 -5.72 2.75
CA LEU A 395 -5.38 -5.20 3.73
C LEU A 395 -4.67 -4.87 5.07
N PRO A 396 -5.12 -3.82 5.79
CA PRO A 396 -4.79 -3.61 7.19
C PRO A 396 -5.37 -4.73 8.08
N GLY A 397 -5.12 -4.65 9.39
CA GLY A 397 -5.79 -5.52 10.35
C GLY A 397 -7.26 -5.17 10.52
N ASP A 398 -7.97 -5.95 11.33
CA ASP A 398 -9.41 -5.81 11.58
C ASP A 398 -9.75 -5.97 13.07
N ASP A 399 -10.94 -5.54 13.46
CA ASP A 399 -11.45 -5.53 14.84
C ASP A 399 -10.53 -4.74 15.79
N TRP A 400 -10.52 -3.41 15.62
CA TRP A 400 -9.65 -2.52 16.39
C TRP A 400 -9.99 -2.51 17.89
N ASN A 401 -9.01 -2.86 18.70
CA ASN A 401 -9.09 -2.82 20.16
C ASN A 401 -8.43 -1.55 20.70
N SER A 402 -9.26 -0.56 21.05
CA SER A 402 -8.81 0.72 21.62
C SER A 402 -8.01 0.59 22.92
N ALA A 403 -8.23 -0.47 23.72
CA ALA A 403 -7.53 -0.67 24.99
C ALA A 403 -6.09 -1.15 24.78
N THR A 404 -5.87 -2.06 23.82
CA THR A 404 -4.53 -2.57 23.47
C THR A 404 -3.84 -1.73 22.39
N ARG A 405 -4.60 -0.87 21.70
CA ARG A 405 -4.18 -0.09 20.53
C ARG A 405 -3.60 -0.99 19.44
N ALA A 406 -4.28 -2.09 19.19
CA ALA A 406 -3.96 -3.05 18.15
C ALA A 406 -5.25 -3.63 17.57
N TYR A 407 -5.19 -4.09 16.33
CA TYR A 407 -6.22 -4.95 15.76
C TYR A 407 -6.19 -6.32 16.45
N ASN A 408 -7.35 -6.85 16.83
CA ASN A 408 -7.46 -8.23 17.31
C ASN A 408 -7.11 -9.21 16.18
N GLU A 409 -7.42 -8.84 14.93
CA GLU A 409 -6.96 -9.52 13.73
C GLU A 409 -5.80 -8.74 13.10
N ALA A 410 -4.57 -9.17 13.36
CA ALA A 410 -3.38 -8.49 12.84
C ALA A 410 -3.33 -8.50 11.29
N PRO A 411 -2.80 -7.43 10.66
CA PRO A 411 -2.65 -7.39 9.20
C PRO A 411 -1.78 -8.55 8.70
N ALA A 412 -2.19 -9.14 7.58
CA ALA A 412 -1.44 -10.22 6.95
C ALA A 412 -0.05 -9.75 6.45
N VAL A 413 0.92 -10.66 6.49
CA VAL A 413 2.19 -10.50 5.78
C VAL A 413 2.01 -11.02 4.37
N ASN A 414 1.87 -10.11 3.41
CA ASN A 414 1.69 -10.44 2.00
C ASN A 414 3.04 -10.75 1.37
N THR A 415 3.16 -11.87 0.68
CA THR A 415 4.41 -12.23 -0.03
C THR A 415 4.21 -12.03 -1.51
N VAL A 416 5.10 -11.25 -2.15
CA VAL A 416 5.09 -11.02 -3.59
C VAL A 416 6.40 -11.48 -4.18
N ASN A 417 6.34 -12.15 -5.33
CA ASN A 417 7.53 -12.58 -6.04
C ASN A 417 7.47 -12.21 -7.53
N GLY A 418 8.66 -11.99 -8.09
CA GLY A 418 8.86 -11.65 -9.49
C GLY A 418 10.13 -12.29 -10.00
N MET A 419 10.00 -13.04 -11.09
CA MET A 419 11.11 -13.59 -11.87
C MET A 419 11.28 -12.72 -13.12
N PHE A 420 12.46 -12.12 -13.26
CA PHE A 420 12.76 -11.16 -14.30
C PHE A 420 13.91 -11.64 -15.17
N THR A 421 13.76 -11.59 -16.49
CA THR A 421 14.89 -11.80 -17.40
C THR A 421 15.61 -10.48 -17.60
N ILE A 422 16.88 -10.41 -17.19
CA ILE A 422 17.70 -9.20 -17.37
C ILE A 422 18.22 -9.17 -18.80
N PRO A 423 17.89 -8.16 -19.62
CA PRO A 423 18.33 -8.09 -21.01
C PRO A 423 19.85 -8.12 -21.15
N LYS A 424 20.34 -8.75 -22.23
CA LYS A 424 21.78 -8.75 -22.56
C LYS A 424 22.36 -7.34 -22.80
N SER A 425 21.50 -6.36 -23.06
CA SER A 425 21.88 -4.95 -23.24
C SER A 425 22.23 -4.22 -21.94
N VAL A 426 21.89 -4.79 -20.77
CA VAL A 426 22.30 -4.21 -19.48
C VAL A 426 23.81 -4.45 -19.29
N PRO A 427 24.64 -3.39 -19.19
CA PRO A 427 26.09 -3.54 -19.12
C PRO A 427 26.55 -4.28 -17.86
N ASN A 428 27.71 -4.95 -17.95
CA ASN A 428 28.33 -5.57 -16.79
C ASN A 428 28.65 -4.51 -15.72
N GLY A 429 28.29 -4.76 -14.47
CA GLY A 429 28.40 -3.75 -13.43
C GLY A 429 27.79 -4.14 -12.10
N THR A 430 27.87 -3.23 -11.13
CA THR A 430 27.16 -3.31 -9.85
C THR A 430 26.02 -2.29 -9.86
N TYR A 431 24.81 -2.73 -9.55
CA TYR A 431 23.60 -1.93 -9.54
C TYR A 431 22.93 -2.01 -8.17
N THR A 432 22.12 -1.01 -7.80
CA THR A 432 21.24 -1.10 -6.64
C THR A 432 19.87 -1.62 -7.09
N LEU A 433 19.40 -2.72 -6.51
CA LEU A 433 17.99 -3.11 -6.61
C LEU A 433 17.15 -2.17 -5.74
N ALA A 434 16.09 -1.60 -6.31
CA ALA A 434 15.12 -0.80 -5.58
C ALA A 434 13.68 -1.17 -5.96
N LEU A 435 12.76 -1.00 -5.01
CA LEU A 435 11.33 -1.20 -5.21
C LEU A 435 10.59 0.15 -5.18
N SER A 436 9.52 0.26 -5.97
CA SER A 436 8.63 1.43 -6.01
C SER A 436 7.21 1.02 -6.39
N ILE A 437 6.21 1.83 -6.00
CA ILE A 437 4.83 1.71 -6.49
C ILE A 437 4.56 2.92 -7.37
N LEU A 438 4.13 2.66 -8.61
CA LEU A 438 4.00 3.68 -9.64
C LEU A 438 2.56 4.16 -9.77
N ASP A 439 2.36 5.43 -10.11
CA ASP A 439 1.12 5.85 -10.72
C ASP A 439 1.07 5.30 -12.17
N PRO A 440 0.03 4.56 -12.56
CA PRO A 440 -0.09 4.00 -13.91
C PRO A 440 -0.16 5.11 -14.98
N SER A 441 -0.54 6.32 -14.60
CA SER A 441 -0.46 7.50 -15.44
C SER A 441 0.98 8.05 -15.49
N GLY A 442 1.75 7.52 -16.44
CA GLY A 442 3.12 7.92 -16.70
C GLY A 442 4.20 7.02 -16.08
N TRP A 443 3.80 6.04 -15.26
CA TRP A 443 4.70 5.03 -14.65
C TRP A 443 5.79 5.63 -13.77
N ASN A 444 5.48 6.76 -13.12
CA ASN A 444 6.39 7.42 -12.19
C ASN A 444 6.17 6.86 -10.78
N PRO A 445 7.23 6.70 -9.96
CA PRO A 445 7.06 6.42 -8.54
C PRO A 445 6.20 7.50 -7.88
N SER A 446 5.09 7.09 -7.27
CA SER A 446 4.11 8.01 -6.69
C SER A 446 3.62 7.55 -5.31
N VAL A 447 3.84 6.29 -4.93
CA VAL A 447 3.58 5.79 -3.58
C VAL A 447 4.88 5.31 -2.94
N ARG A 448 5.10 5.71 -1.68
CA ARG A 448 6.28 5.33 -0.89
C ARG A 448 5.96 4.18 0.05
N PHE A 449 6.89 3.23 0.15
CA PHE A 449 6.93 2.28 1.26
C PHE A 449 7.42 2.98 2.54
N ALA A 450 6.86 2.61 3.68
CA ALA A 450 7.14 3.19 5.00
C ALA A 450 8.40 2.59 5.65
N ASN A 451 9.51 2.53 4.92
CA ASN A 451 10.77 1.96 5.38
C ASN A 451 11.85 3.02 5.61
N THR A 452 12.83 2.71 6.46
CA THR A 452 14.01 3.59 6.66
C THR A 452 14.89 3.71 5.41
N ASN A 453 14.87 2.69 4.55
CA ASN A 453 15.59 2.68 3.29
C ASN A 453 14.85 3.54 2.26
N TYR A 454 15.44 4.68 1.91
CA TYR A 454 14.80 5.58 0.97
C TYR A 454 15.82 6.38 0.15
N TYR A 455 15.59 6.42 -1.16
CA TYR A 455 16.20 7.37 -2.07
C TYR A 455 15.14 8.34 -2.59
N ILE A 456 15.55 9.60 -2.74
CA ILE A 456 14.72 10.67 -3.33
C ILE A 456 14.14 10.19 -4.66
N GLY A 457 12.85 10.48 -4.90
CA GLY A 457 12.14 10.05 -6.09
C GLY A 457 11.39 8.73 -5.92
N GLY A 458 11.01 8.37 -4.68
CA GLY A 458 10.02 7.31 -4.42
C GLY A 458 10.57 5.89 -4.47
N ARG A 459 11.88 5.70 -4.29
CA ARG A 459 12.53 4.38 -4.41
C ARG A 459 13.03 3.87 -3.07
N THR A 460 12.70 2.62 -2.76
CA THR A 460 13.19 1.91 -1.57
C THR A 460 14.35 1.00 -1.96
N PRO A 461 15.62 1.40 -1.75
CA PRO A 461 16.78 0.59 -2.09
C PRO A 461 16.91 -0.63 -1.16
N ILE A 462 17.18 -1.79 -1.76
CA ILE A 462 17.20 -3.08 -1.08
C ILE A 462 18.63 -3.59 -0.88
N GLY A 463 19.42 -3.64 -1.95
CA GLY A 463 20.74 -4.26 -1.93
C GLY A 463 21.45 -4.13 -3.28
N LYS A 464 22.70 -4.57 -3.36
CA LYS A 464 23.51 -4.52 -4.58
C LYS A 464 23.41 -5.82 -5.37
N VAL A 465 23.21 -5.69 -6.68
CA VAL A 465 23.16 -6.78 -7.66
C VAL A 465 24.32 -6.62 -8.64
N GLY A 466 25.09 -7.68 -8.83
CA GLY A 466 26.11 -7.76 -9.87
C GLY A 466 25.53 -8.29 -11.18
N ILE A 467 25.71 -7.57 -12.29
CA ILE A 467 25.36 -8.04 -13.63
C ILE A 467 26.65 -8.42 -14.36
N GLY A 468 26.78 -9.68 -14.78
CA GLY A 468 27.97 -10.21 -15.47
C GLY A 468 29.25 -10.23 -14.63
N ARG A 469 29.15 -9.93 -13.34
CA ARG A 469 30.24 -9.95 -12.34
C ARG A 469 29.62 -10.00 -10.94
N ASN A 470 30.45 -10.25 -9.93
CA ASN A 470 30.04 -10.07 -8.54
C ASN A 470 29.85 -8.57 -8.21
N PRO A 471 28.92 -8.23 -7.31
CA PRO A 471 28.78 -6.85 -6.84
C PRO A 471 30.02 -6.44 -6.05
N ILE A 472 30.44 -5.17 -6.17
CA ILE A 472 31.64 -4.66 -5.48
C ILE A 472 31.51 -4.73 -3.95
N ASN A 473 30.33 -4.46 -3.40
CA ASN A 473 29.98 -4.52 -1.98
C ASN A 473 28.45 -4.50 -1.83
N GLN A 474 27.94 -4.46 -0.60
CA GLN A 474 26.51 -4.30 -0.30
C GLN A 474 26.17 -2.93 0.33
N ASN A 475 27.07 -1.95 0.23
CA ASN A 475 26.86 -0.61 0.79
C ASN A 475 25.90 0.20 -0.09
N LEU A 476 24.78 0.63 0.49
CA LEU A 476 23.77 1.46 -0.17
C LEU A 476 23.97 2.96 0.04
N GLY A 477 24.95 3.38 0.84
CA GLY A 477 25.14 4.78 1.20
C GLY A 477 24.02 5.31 2.12
N PRO A 478 23.92 6.63 2.30
CA PRO A 478 22.93 7.24 3.18
C PRO A 478 21.52 7.17 2.58
N PHE A 479 20.51 7.11 3.45
CA PHE A 479 19.11 7.21 3.07
C PHE A 479 18.58 8.63 3.31
N ALA A 480 17.67 9.06 2.44
CA ALA A 480 16.97 10.34 2.56
C ALA A 480 15.78 10.23 3.52
N SER A 481 15.29 11.36 4.02
CA SER A 481 14.02 11.42 4.75
C SER A 481 12.84 11.28 3.78
N LEU A 482 11.86 10.47 4.17
CA LEU A 482 10.59 10.32 3.45
C LEU A 482 9.76 11.61 3.56
N LYS A 483 9.75 12.22 4.75
CA LYS A 483 8.99 13.43 5.06
C LYS A 483 9.45 14.63 4.24
N SER A 484 10.74 14.79 4.00
CA SER A 484 11.29 15.96 3.32
C SER A 484 11.21 15.89 1.79
N ASP A 485 10.96 14.72 1.21
CA ASP A 485 10.97 14.56 -0.23
C ASP A 485 9.71 15.11 -0.91
N THR A 486 9.90 16.06 -1.83
CA THR A 486 8.84 16.67 -2.63
C THR A 486 9.00 16.40 -4.13
N SER A 487 9.81 15.42 -4.51
CA SER A 487 10.14 15.12 -5.92
C SER A 487 9.16 14.19 -6.63
N LEU A 488 8.24 13.55 -5.90
CA LEU A 488 7.26 12.65 -6.50
C LEU A 488 6.21 13.44 -7.29
N GLY A 489 5.68 12.80 -8.32
CA GLY A 489 4.61 13.31 -9.15
C GLY A 489 4.12 12.25 -10.13
N TYR A 490 3.17 12.63 -10.97
CA TYR A 490 2.58 11.75 -11.98
C TYR A 490 2.36 12.52 -13.30
N SER A 491 2.07 11.79 -14.38
CA SER A 491 1.75 12.36 -15.68
C SER A 491 0.25 12.50 -15.87
N GLN A 492 -0.19 13.48 -16.65
CA GLN A 492 -1.57 13.50 -17.15
C GLN A 492 -1.73 12.66 -18.43
N GLU A 493 -0.63 12.42 -19.14
CA GLU A 493 -0.59 11.58 -20.32
C GLU A 493 -0.28 10.14 -19.93
N SER A 494 -1.16 9.23 -20.32
CA SER A 494 -0.88 7.80 -20.26
C SER A 494 0.00 7.41 -21.45
N VAL A 495 1.09 6.71 -21.15
CA VAL A 495 2.00 6.13 -22.16
C VAL A 495 2.08 4.63 -21.92
N PRO A 496 2.41 3.79 -22.91
CA PRO A 496 2.65 2.37 -22.66
C PRO A 496 3.84 2.17 -21.71
N TYR A 497 3.76 1.14 -20.85
CA TYR A 497 4.89 0.78 -20.01
C TYR A 497 6.07 0.28 -20.85
N SER A 498 7.26 0.80 -20.58
CA SER A 498 8.48 0.53 -21.35
C SER A 498 9.42 -0.49 -20.70
N GLY A 499 9.09 -0.99 -19.51
CA GLY A 499 9.89 -2.02 -18.83
C GLY A 499 9.42 -3.44 -19.14
N SER A 500 10.02 -4.40 -18.45
CA SER A 500 9.60 -5.80 -18.52
C SER A 500 8.44 -6.12 -17.55
N VAL A 501 7.70 -7.19 -17.79
CA VAL A 501 6.76 -7.72 -16.80
C VAL A 501 7.33 -9.04 -16.29
N GLY A 502 7.51 -9.15 -14.98
CA GLY A 502 7.99 -10.36 -14.34
C GLY A 502 6.92 -11.45 -14.34
N SER A 503 7.34 -12.71 -14.37
CA SER A 503 6.46 -13.85 -14.11
C SER A 503 6.53 -14.24 -12.62
N ARG A 504 5.43 -14.74 -12.06
CA ARG A 504 5.46 -15.35 -10.71
C ARG A 504 6.22 -16.69 -10.73
N PHE A 505 6.87 -17.04 -9.63
CA PHE A 505 7.53 -18.33 -9.45
C PHE A 505 7.10 -18.99 -8.13
N SER A 506 7.13 -20.32 -8.09
CA SER A 506 6.81 -21.05 -6.86
C SER A 506 7.87 -20.78 -5.79
N THR A 507 7.46 -20.13 -4.72
CA THR A 507 8.29 -19.82 -3.56
C THR A 507 7.98 -20.78 -2.43
N ILE A 508 8.99 -21.18 -1.64
CA ILE A 508 8.79 -21.96 -0.43
C ILE A 508 9.39 -21.19 0.75
N ILE A 509 8.61 -20.99 1.79
CA ILE A 509 8.99 -20.31 3.03
C ILE A 509 8.98 -21.35 4.14
N VAL A 510 10.09 -21.51 4.86
CA VAL A 510 10.19 -22.36 6.05
C VAL A 510 10.49 -21.47 7.24
N ASN A 511 9.63 -21.47 8.26
CA ASN A 511 9.79 -20.67 9.48
C ASN A 511 10.13 -19.19 9.17
N ASP A 512 9.30 -18.56 8.33
CA ASP A 512 9.39 -17.15 7.91
C ASP A 512 10.62 -16.77 7.09
N ARG A 513 11.37 -17.77 6.60
CA ARG A 513 12.52 -17.57 5.71
C ARG A 513 12.26 -18.23 4.37
N ALA A 514 12.43 -17.47 3.28
CA ALA A 514 12.39 -18.02 1.94
C ALA A 514 13.55 -19.02 1.75
N LEU A 515 13.23 -20.24 1.34
CA LEU A 515 14.19 -21.29 1.07
C LEU A 515 14.67 -21.16 -0.38
N SER A 516 15.98 -20.99 -0.56
CA SER A 516 16.59 -21.04 -1.89
C SER A 516 16.93 -22.47 -2.26
N PHE A 517 16.70 -22.81 -3.52
CA PHE A 517 17.07 -24.10 -4.09
C PHE A 517 18.14 -23.92 -5.15
N GLU A 518 19.03 -24.90 -5.25
CA GLU A 518 20.02 -24.96 -6.33
C GLU A 518 19.37 -25.20 -7.70
N ALA A 519 18.21 -25.86 -7.72
CA ALA A 519 17.39 -26.08 -8.92
C ALA A 519 15.95 -25.62 -8.67
N LYS A 520 15.26 -25.16 -9.72
CA LYS A 520 13.92 -24.56 -9.57
C LYS A 520 12.90 -25.58 -9.07
N PRO A 521 12.08 -25.26 -8.06
CA PRO A 521 10.87 -26.02 -7.78
C PRO A 521 10.01 -26.13 -9.05
N THR A 522 9.34 -27.26 -9.22
CA THR A 522 8.47 -27.52 -10.38
C THR A 522 7.11 -28.03 -9.94
N ILE A 523 6.08 -27.75 -10.73
CA ILE A 523 4.72 -28.23 -10.46
C ILE A 523 4.42 -29.38 -11.41
N ILE A 524 4.12 -30.55 -10.84
CA ILE A 524 3.71 -31.73 -11.59
C ILE A 524 2.30 -32.10 -11.14
N LYS A 525 1.33 -32.02 -12.06
CA LYS A 525 -0.09 -32.33 -11.80
C LYS A 525 -0.65 -31.62 -10.55
N GLY A 526 -0.32 -30.34 -10.39
CA GLY A 526 -0.78 -29.53 -9.26
C GLY A 526 0.00 -29.73 -7.95
N VAL A 527 1.06 -30.54 -7.94
CA VAL A 527 1.90 -30.76 -6.76
C VAL A 527 3.27 -30.12 -6.94
N THR A 528 3.70 -29.35 -5.94
CA THR A 528 5.02 -28.72 -5.89
C THR A 528 6.09 -29.76 -5.55
N MET A 529 7.03 -29.92 -6.47
CA MET A 529 8.19 -30.79 -6.37
C MET A 529 9.43 -29.93 -6.17
N VAL A 530 10.28 -30.33 -5.23
CA VAL A 530 11.43 -29.52 -4.78
C VAL A 530 12.71 -30.35 -4.72
N PRO A 531 13.88 -29.76 -4.95
CA PRO A 531 15.15 -30.43 -4.65
C PRO A 531 15.20 -30.90 -3.20
N PHE A 532 15.49 -32.18 -3.01
CA PHE A 532 15.27 -32.87 -1.73
C PHE A 532 16.11 -32.32 -0.57
N ARG A 533 17.37 -31.98 -0.81
CA ARG A 533 18.35 -31.74 0.25
C ARG A 533 18.00 -30.49 1.05
N GLN A 534 17.83 -29.36 0.36
CA GLN A 534 17.60 -28.06 0.99
C GLN A 534 16.36 -28.06 1.88
N ILE A 535 15.29 -28.74 1.44
CA ILE A 535 14.04 -28.78 2.20
C ILE A 535 14.13 -29.68 3.43
N PHE A 536 14.77 -30.86 3.34
CA PHE A 536 14.98 -31.71 4.51
C PHE A 536 15.90 -31.04 5.53
N GLU A 537 16.98 -30.41 5.08
CA GLU A 537 17.90 -29.66 5.94
C GLU A 537 17.19 -28.46 6.60
N ALA A 538 16.34 -27.73 5.86
CA ALA A 538 15.53 -26.63 6.41
C ALA A 538 14.51 -27.10 7.47
N LEU A 539 14.08 -28.37 7.42
CA LEU A 539 13.23 -29.00 8.43
C LEU A 539 14.05 -29.58 9.61
N GLY A 540 15.37 -29.39 9.59
CA GLY A 540 16.30 -29.87 10.62
C GLY A 540 16.61 -31.36 10.53
N MET A 541 16.44 -31.97 9.35
CA MET A 541 16.72 -33.39 9.13
C MET A 541 18.12 -33.61 8.56
N MET A 542 18.77 -34.68 9.00
CA MET A 542 20.01 -35.18 8.41
C MET A 542 19.68 -35.98 7.15
N VAL A 543 20.42 -35.75 6.06
CA VAL A 543 20.10 -36.27 4.73
C VAL A 543 21.21 -37.17 4.20
N GLU A 544 20.88 -38.45 3.99
CA GLU A 544 21.72 -39.44 3.33
C GLU A 544 21.20 -39.72 1.91
N TRP A 545 22.07 -39.55 0.92
CA TRP A 545 21.76 -39.83 -0.49
C TRP A 545 22.50 -41.09 -0.96
N ASN A 546 21.75 -42.04 -1.52
CA ASN A 546 22.32 -43.21 -2.20
C ASN A 546 22.19 -43.06 -3.71
N ASN A 547 23.33 -42.84 -4.37
CA ASN A 547 23.39 -42.61 -5.80
C ASN A 547 23.12 -43.87 -6.64
N ALA A 548 23.38 -45.07 -6.10
CA ALA A 548 23.17 -46.34 -6.81
C ALA A 548 21.67 -46.66 -6.90
N THR A 549 20.92 -46.45 -5.82
CA THR A 549 19.48 -46.72 -5.74
C THR A 549 18.62 -45.50 -6.04
N LYS A 550 19.22 -44.32 -6.28
CA LYS A 550 18.54 -43.04 -6.46
C LYS A 550 17.52 -42.77 -5.35
N SER A 551 17.95 -42.99 -4.11
CA SER A 551 17.09 -42.89 -2.93
C SER A 551 17.69 -41.99 -1.86
N VAL A 552 16.80 -41.36 -1.10
CA VAL A 552 17.13 -40.56 0.07
C VAL A 552 16.63 -41.23 1.34
N ILE A 553 17.43 -41.14 2.41
CA ILE A 553 17.00 -41.35 3.79
C ILE A 553 17.20 -40.02 4.52
N ALA A 554 16.12 -39.47 5.07
CA ALA A 554 16.17 -38.26 5.90
C ALA A 554 15.73 -38.59 7.32
N SER A 555 16.48 -38.17 8.33
CA SER A 555 16.17 -38.48 9.73
C SER A 555 16.31 -37.27 10.66
N LYS A 556 15.41 -37.18 11.65
CA LYS A 556 15.46 -36.23 12.77
C LYS A 556 14.78 -36.87 13.97
N GLU A 557 15.47 -36.93 15.10
CA GLU A 557 14.94 -37.51 16.35
C GLU A 557 14.28 -38.88 16.12
N ASN A 558 12.96 -38.98 16.31
CA ASN A 558 12.16 -40.19 16.18
C ASN A 558 11.51 -40.34 14.78
N ILE A 559 11.91 -39.55 13.79
CA ILE A 559 11.34 -39.55 12.43
C ILE A 559 12.42 -39.97 11.43
N THR A 560 12.12 -41.00 10.62
CA THR A 560 12.92 -41.43 9.47
C THR A 560 12.02 -41.52 8.23
N ILE A 561 12.36 -40.74 7.20
CA ILE A 561 11.67 -40.69 5.91
C ILE A 561 12.57 -41.35 4.86
N LYS A 562 12.04 -42.28 4.08
CA LYS A 562 12.75 -42.92 2.95
C LYS A 562 11.96 -42.77 1.66
N MET A 563 12.64 -42.36 0.61
CA MET A 563 12.04 -42.14 -0.71
C MET A 563 13.01 -42.57 -1.82
N ALA A 564 12.49 -43.08 -2.93
CA ALA A 564 13.27 -43.48 -4.08
C ALA A 564 12.69 -42.91 -5.38
N GLY A 565 13.55 -42.60 -6.35
CA GLY A 565 13.14 -42.13 -7.67
C GLY A 565 12.23 -43.12 -8.39
N GLY A 566 11.14 -42.63 -8.96
CA GLY A 566 10.14 -43.43 -9.67
C GLY A 566 9.20 -44.24 -8.75
N SER A 567 9.45 -44.29 -7.44
CA SER A 567 8.59 -45.00 -6.49
C SER A 567 7.39 -44.16 -6.07
N TYR A 568 6.18 -44.70 -6.25
CA TYR A 568 4.95 -44.13 -5.69
C TYR A 568 4.76 -44.46 -4.21
N LYS A 569 5.73 -45.15 -3.60
CA LYS A 569 5.76 -45.45 -2.17
C LYS A 569 6.90 -44.71 -1.49
N ALA A 570 6.61 -44.10 -0.35
CA ALA A 570 7.59 -43.61 0.61
C ALA A 570 7.33 -44.23 1.99
N SER A 571 8.33 -44.30 2.85
CA SER A 571 8.16 -44.79 4.23
C SER A 571 8.45 -43.71 5.26
N VAL A 572 7.60 -43.57 6.27
CA VAL A 572 7.85 -42.75 7.47
C VAL A 572 7.85 -43.70 8.67
N ASN A 573 8.96 -43.79 9.40
CA ASN A 573 9.14 -44.72 10.53
C ASN A 573 8.76 -46.18 10.20
N ASN A 574 9.22 -46.65 9.03
CA ASN A 574 8.94 -47.97 8.47
C ASN A 574 7.46 -48.24 8.08
N LYS A 575 6.56 -47.25 8.21
CA LYS A 575 5.20 -47.33 7.67
C LYS A 575 5.17 -46.77 6.25
N GLU A 576 4.59 -47.52 5.30
CA GLU A 576 4.48 -47.10 3.90
C GLU A 576 3.31 -46.13 3.67
N PHE A 577 3.52 -45.16 2.78
CA PHE A 577 2.56 -44.18 2.31
C PHE A 577 2.61 -44.09 0.79
N GLN A 578 1.44 -43.92 0.17
CA GLN A 578 1.34 -43.60 -1.25
C GLN A 578 1.65 -42.12 -1.48
N ILE A 579 2.48 -41.84 -2.48
CA ILE A 579 2.87 -40.47 -2.86
C ILE A 579 2.66 -40.27 -4.34
N THR A 580 1.95 -39.19 -4.69
CA THR A 580 1.72 -38.80 -6.08
C THR A 580 1.94 -37.29 -6.20
N PRO A 581 2.75 -36.82 -7.15
CA PRO A 581 3.61 -37.59 -8.05
C PRO A 581 4.80 -38.21 -7.31
N ALA A 582 5.37 -39.28 -7.89
CA ALA A 582 6.56 -39.94 -7.37
C ALA A 582 7.78 -38.99 -7.41
N PRO A 583 8.76 -39.17 -6.51
CA PRO A 583 10.05 -38.49 -6.60
C PRO A 583 10.73 -38.85 -7.90
N PHE A 584 11.54 -37.95 -8.45
CA PHE A 584 12.21 -38.20 -9.72
C PHE A 584 13.57 -37.51 -9.77
N VAL A 585 14.42 -37.97 -10.69
CA VAL A 585 15.68 -37.29 -11.02
C VAL A 585 15.43 -36.47 -12.29
N SER A 586 15.72 -35.17 -12.27
CA SER A 586 15.59 -34.29 -13.43
C SER A 586 16.68 -34.57 -14.47
N THR A 587 16.51 -34.00 -15.67
CA THR A 587 17.52 -34.04 -16.74
C THR A 587 18.86 -33.42 -16.32
N GLU A 588 18.84 -32.53 -15.33
CA GLU A 588 20.01 -31.86 -14.75
C GLU A 588 20.61 -32.68 -13.57
N SER A 589 20.22 -33.94 -13.42
CA SER A 589 20.64 -34.84 -12.34
C SER A 589 20.21 -34.43 -10.93
N MET A 590 19.16 -33.60 -10.79
CA MET A 590 18.62 -33.24 -9.47
C MET A 590 17.48 -34.13 -8.99
N PHE A 591 17.53 -34.57 -7.74
CA PHE A 591 16.48 -35.38 -7.13
C PHE A 591 15.39 -34.50 -6.51
N TYR A 592 14.17 -34.68 -7.01
CA TYR A 592 12.98 -33.93 -6.62
C TYR A 592 12.03 -34.78 -5.78
N VAL A 593 11.49 -34.19 -4.72
CA VAL A 593 10.53 -34.81 -3.79
C VAL A 593 9.26 -33.96 -3.66
N ASN A 594 8.16 -34.58 -3.26
CA ASN A 594 6.87 -33.91 -3.01
C ASN A 594 6.96 -33.08 -1.74
N LEU A 595 6.93 -31.75 -1.89
CA LEU A 595 7.10 -30.79 -0.80
C LEU A 595 6.13 -31.02 0.35
N ARG A 596 4.83 -31.13 0.04
CA ARG A 596 3.80 -31.25 1.08
C ARG A 596 4.00 -32.52 1.90
N PHE A 597 4.19 -33.65 1.21
CA PHE A 597 4.37 -34.94 1.85
C PHE A 597 5.54 -34.92 2.82
N ILE A 598 6.72 -34.44 2.39
CA ILE A 598 7.91 -34.47 3.24
C ILE A 598 7.78 -33.52 4.44
N SER A 599 7.15 -32.36 4.27
CA SER A 599 6.99 -31.37 5.34
C SER A 599 6.00 -31.87 6.38
N GLU A 600 4.85 -32.42 5.95
CA GLU A 600 3.86 -33.01 6.86
C GLU A 600 4.41 -34.26 7.55
N ALA A 601 5.17 -35.10 6.84
CA ALA A 601 5.85 -36.27 7.42
C ALA A 601 6.92 -35.90 8.46
N ALA A 602 7.54 -34.73 8.30
CA ALA A 602 8.47 -34.17 9.29
C ALA A 602 7.77 -33.44 10.46
N GLY A 603 6.43 -33.45 10.51
CA GLY A 603 5.62 -32.83 11.56
C GLY A 603 5.30 -31.35 11.33
N ALA A 604 5.66 -30.76 10.19
CA ALA A 604 5.38 -29.37 9.87
C ALA A 604 3.98 -29.16 9.25
N LYS A 605 3.42 -27.96 9.42
CA LYS A 605 2.19 -27.53 8.74
C LYS A 605 2.52 -26.86 7.41
N VAL A 606 1.77 -27.18 6.36
CA VAL A 606 1.97 -26.63 5.00
C VAL A 606 0.72 -25.91 4.50
N SER A 607 0.84 -24.61 4.21
CA SER A 607 -0.17 -23.81 3.51
C SER A 607 0.31 -23.42 2.11
N TRP A 608 -0.63 -23.22 1.18
CA TRP A 608 -0.36 -22.77 -0.19
C TRP A 608 -1.18 -21.54 -0.50
N ASP A 609 -0.50 -20.47 -0.89
CA ASP A 609 -1.07 -19.27 -1.47
C ASP A 609 -0.98 -19.39 -2.99
N ASN A 610 -2.14 -19.63 -3.62
CA ASN A 610 -2.19 -19.84 -5.06
C ASN A 610 -2.03 -18.54 -5.86
N ASP A 611 -2.38 -17.40 -5.29
CA ASP A 611 -2.25 -16.13 -5.98
C ASP A 611 -0.77 -15.78 -6.02
N ASN A 612 -0.12 -15.77 -4.87
CA ASN A 612 1.29 -15.44 -4.78
C ASN A 612 2.22 -16.61 -5.17
N LYS A 613 1.69 -17.82 -5.40
CA LYS A 613 2.46 -19.04 -5.67
C LYS A 613 3.46 -19.34 -4.55
N VAL A 614 3.04 -19.22 -3.30
CA VAL A 614 3.89 -19.40 -2.11
C VAL A 614 3.44 -20.61 -1.30
N ALA A 615 4.35 -21.54 -1.01
CA ALA A 615 4.17 -22.56 0.00
C ALA A 615 4.78 -22.07 1.32
N THR A 616 4.01 -22.03 2.40
CA THR A 616 4.53 -21.70 3.74
C THR A 616 4.53 -22.95 4.60
N ILE A 617 5.67 -23.22 5.22
CA ILE A 617 5.95 -24.36 6.07
C ILE A 617 6.32 -23.84 7.46
N LYS A 618 5.57 -24.29 8.47
CA LYS A 618 5.79 -23.95 9.87
C LYS A 618 6.09 -25.22 10.64
N THR A 619 7.29 -25.32 11.21
CA THR A 619 7.60 -26.39 12.15
C THR A 619 6.84 -26.14 13.45
N THR A 620 6.31 -27.20 14.04
CA THR A 620 5.79 -27.16 15.41
C THR A 620 6.96 -27.39 16.33
N ASP A 621 7.62 -26.31 16.74
CA ASP A 621 8.58 -26.32 17.84
C ASP A 621 7.84 -26.22 19.18
#